data_AF-A0A7C4J2Z7-F1
#
_entry.id   AF-A0A7C4J2Z7-F1
#
_cell.length_a   1.000
_cell.length_b   1.000
_cell.length_c   1.000
_cell.angle_alpha   90.00
_cell.angle_beta   90.00
_cell.angle_gamma   90.00
#
_symmetry.space_group_name_H-M   'P 1'
#
loop_
_entity.id
_entity.type
_entity.pdbx_description
1 polymer ?
#
loop_
_entity_poly.entity_id
_entity_poly.type
_entity_poly.pdbx_seq_one_letter_code
_entity_poly.pdbx_strand_id
1 'polypeptide(L)'
;MKIYNYLFYKTYLLAQRSRNFNDMPALGGLVFVSLCLILNLFTVIGLLERLNINTHIEFRKEYKYIFSLSIVVLLLFYYLYKGRYKKIIESFEQKKGGIKLHPVIVIVIYYGISVFLMFLAATYKNQDWIFAP
;
A
#
# COMPACT_ATOMS: atom_id res chain seq x y z
N MET A 1 10.57 3.36 -5.29
CA MET A 1 9.37 2.48 -5.41
C MET A 1 9.64 0.99 -5.68
N LYS A 2 10.88 0.47 -5.57
CA LYS A 2 11.16 -0.97 -5.84
C LYS A 2 10.30 -1.92 -4.97
N ILE A 3 10.07 -1.54 -3.71
CA ILE A 3 9.24 -2.25 -2.72
C ILE A 3 7.78 -2.34 -3.17
N TYR A 4 7.15 -1.22 -3.52
CA TYR A 4 5.76 -1.18 -4.01
C TYR A 4 5.60 -1.81 -5.39
N ASN A 5 6.61 -1.70 -6.28
CA ASN A 5 6.59 -2.38 -7.56
C ASN A 5 6.63 -3.92 -7.38
N TYR A 6 7.36 -4.41 -6.38
CA TYR A 6 7.41 -5.84 -6.06
C TYR A 6 6.08 -6.32 -5.44
N LEU A 7 5.50 -5.54 -4.52
CA LEU A 7 4.16 -5.81 -3.98
C LEU A 7 3.12 -5.82 -5.11
N PHE A 8 3.17 -4.84 -6.02
CA PHE A 8 2.32 -4.77 -7.21
C PHE A 8 2.42 -6.06 -8.03
N TYR A 9 3.65 -6.48 -8.35
CA TYR A 9 3.89 -7.70 -9.14
C TYR A 9 3.35 -8.96 -8.47
N LYS A 10 3.58 -9.14 -7.15
CA LYS A 10 3.05 -10.29 -6.43
C LYS A 10 1.53 -10.27 -6.35
N THR A 11 0.96 -9.10 -6.15
CA THR A 11 -0.50 -8.94 -6.15
C THR A 11 -1.10 -9.22 -7.52
N TYR A 12 -0.44 -8.76 -8.59
CA TYR A 12 -0.81 -9.07 -9.96
C TYR A 12 -0.81 -10.59 -10.22
N LEU A 13 0.22 -11.32 -9.79
CA LEU A 13 0.27 -12.78 -9.92
C LEU A 13 -0.88 -13.47 -9.18
N LEU A 14 -1.25 -12.97 -8.00
CA LEU A 14 -2.38 -13.49 -7.24
C LEU A 14 -3.70 -13.23 -7.96
N ALA A 15 -3.89 -12.01 -8.47
CA ALA A 15 -5.06 -11.61 -9.24
C ALA A 15 -5.22 -12.46 -10.51
N GLN A 16 -4.12 -12.71 -11.23
CA GLN A 16 -4.11 -13.56 -12.42
C GLN A 16 -4.53 -15.00 -12.09
N ARG A 17 -4.05 -15.57 -10.97
CA ARG A 17 -4.46 -16.91 -10.52
C ARG A 17 -5.96 -16.97 -10.19
N SER A 18 -6.53 -15.89 -9.65
CA SER A 18 -7.95 -15.81 -9.32
C SER A 18 -8.87 -15.56 -10.53
N ARG A 19 -8.32 -15.26 -11.72
CA ARG A 19 -9.05 -14.81 -12.93
C ARG A 19 -9.93 -13.57 -12.74
N ASN A 20 -9.85 -12.89 -11.60
CA ASN A 20 -10.77 -11.83 -11.18
C ASN A 20 -10.50 -10.48 -11.89
N PHE A 21 -9.43 -10.38 -12.70
CA PHE A 21 -8.99 -9.13 -13.35
C PHE A 21 -8.32 -9.35 -14.71
N ASN A 22 -8.77 -10.34 -15.50
CA ASN A 22 -8.17 -10.63 -16.81
C ASN A 22 -8.26 -9.43 -17.78
N ASP A 23 -9.37 -8.68 -17.72
CA ASP A 23 -9.60 -7.54 -18.63
C ASP A 23 -8.83 -6.28 -18.20
N MET A 24 -8.54 -6.14 -16.90
CA MET A 24 -7.80 -4.99 -16.36
C MET A 24 -6.78 -5.40 -15.30
N PRO A 25 -5.65 -5.99 -15.71
CA PRO A 25 -4.71 -6.60 -14.77
C PRO A 25 -4.00 -5.59 -13.85
N ALA A 26 -3.96 -4.32 -14.26
CA ALA A 26 -3.46 -3.23 -13.44
C ALA A 26 -4.25 -3.06 -12.13
N LEU A 27 -5.58 -3.26 -12.17
CA LEU A 27 -6.43 -3.20 -10.97
C LEU A 27 -6.08 -4.32 -10.00
N GLY A 28 -5.89 -5.53 -10.52
CA GLY A 28 -5.48 -6.70 -9.73
C GLY A 28 -4.21 -6.45 -8.93
N GLY A 29 -3.19 -5.84 -9.56
CA GLY A 29 -1.95 -5.47 -8.86
C GLY A 29 -2.08 -4.30 -7.87
N LEU A 30 -3.11 -3.47 -8.02
CA LEU A 30 -3.27 -2.21 -7.29
C LEU A 30 -3.83 -2.41 -5.87
N VAL A 31 -4.72 -3.40 -5.66
CA VAL A 31 -5.55 -3.52 -4.45
C VAL A 31 -4.72 -3.48 -3.16
N PHE A 32 -3.70 -4.33 -3.05
CA PHE A 32 -2.90 -4.38 -1.82
C PHE A 32 -1.84 -3.28 -1.76
N VAL A 33 -1.45 -2.72 -2.92
CA VAL A 33 -0.55 -1.57 -2.98
C VAL A 33 -1.24 -0.32 -2.44
N SER A 34 -2.46 -0.05 -2.86
CA SER A 34 -3.24 1.11 -2.40
C SER A 34 -3.55 0.98 -0.91
N LEU A 35 -3.97 -0.20 -0.44
CA LEU A 35 -4.19 -0.45 0.98
C LEU A 35 -2.93 -0.20 1.82
N CYS A 36 -1.78 -0.77 1.44
CA CYS A 36 -0.53 -0.54 2.17
C CYS A 36 -0.11 0.94 2.15
N LEU A 37 -0.26 1.63 1.02
CA LEU A 37 0.09 3.04 0.93
C LEU A 37 -0.80 3.90 1.82
N ILE A 38 -2.11 3.67 1.82
CA ILE A 38 -3.08 4.41 2.63
C ILE A 38 -2.78 4.20 4.13
N LEU A 39 -2.54 2.96 4.56
CA LEU A 39 -2.18 2.65 5.95
C LEU A 39 -0.88 3.36 6.37
N ASN A 40 0.16 3.27 5.53
CA ASN A 40 1.44 3.92 5.82
C ASN A 40 1.29 5.46 5.84
N LEU A 41 0.45 6.03 4.98
CA LEU A 41 0.18 7.46 4.97
C LEU A 41 -0.51 7.91 6.25
N PHE A 42 -1.57 7.19 6.68
CA PHE A 42 -2.22 7.49 7.97
C PHE A 42 -1.29 7.30 9.16
N THR A 43 -0.40 6.31 9.11
CA THR A 43 0.64 6.11 10.13
C THR A 43 1.53 7.34 10.26
N VAL A 44 2.08 7.83 9.14
CA VAL A 44 2.96 9.00 9.12
C VAL A 44 2.23 10.24 9.61
N ILE A 45 1.00 10.48 9.13
CA ILE A 45 0.21 11.66 9.52
C ILE A 45 -0.12 11.62 11.02
N GLY A 46 -0.51 10.47 11.56
CA GLY A 46 -0.78 10.32 12.99
C GLY A 46 0.46 10.59 13.87
N LEU A 47 1.66 10.19 13.40
CA LEU A 47 2.91 10.52 14.09
C LEU A 47 3.23 12.02 14.02
N LEU A 48 3.05 12.66 12.87
CA LEU A 48 3.29 14.10 12.70
C LEU A 48 2.36 14.94 13.59
N GLU A 49 1.08 14.58 13.67
CA GLU A 49 0.12 15.21 14.58
C GLU A 49 0.58 15.13 16.04
N ARG A 50 1.09 13.96 16.48
CA ARG A 50 1.60 13.80 17.85
C ARG A 50 2.84 14.66 18.11
N LEU A 51 3.67 14.89 17.10
CA LEU A 51 4.86 15.73 17.20
C LEU A 51 4.56 17.24 17.12
N ASN A 52 3.27 17.64 17.15
CA ASN A 52 2.82 19.02 16.96
C ASN A 52 3.33 19.66 15.65
N ILE A 53 3.68 18.85 14.65
CA ILE A 53 4.01 19.34 13.32
C ILE A 53 2.69 19.66 12.64
N ASN A 54 2.46 20.94 12.39
CA ASN A 54 1.22 21.39 11.76
C ASN A 54 1.18 20.89 10.31
N THR A 55 0.48 19.79 10.08
CA THR A 55 0.27 19.24 8.74
C THR A 55 -0.72 20.06 7.93
N HIS A 56 -1.51 20.94 8.57
CA HIS A 56 -2.68 21.62 7.98
C HIS A 56 -3.71 20.65 7.36
N ILE A 57 -3.60 19.35 7.64
CA ILE A 57 -4.47 18.32 7.11
C ILE A 57 -5.42 17.88 8.23
N GLU A 58 -6.60 18.49 8.27
CA GLU A 58 -7.69 17.99 9.11
C GLU A 58 -8.45 16.91 8.36
N PHE A 59 -8.20 15.64 8.70
CA PHE A 59 -9.02 14.53 8.21
C PHE A 59 -10.38 14.53 8.92
N ARG A 60 -11.29 15.40 8.47
CA ARG A 60 -12.70 15.24 8.83
C ARG A 60 -13.19 13.89 8.34
N LYS A 61 -13.91 13.16 9.21
CA LYS A 61 -14.42 11.81 8.94
C LYS A 61 -15.17 11.73 7.60
N GLU A 62 -15.88 12.80 7.24
CA GLU A 62 -16.64 12.95 5.99
C GLU A 62 -15.79 12.85 4.72
N TYR A 63 -14.53 13.31 4.75
CA TYR A 63 -13.64 13.28 3.57
C TYR A 63 -12.75 12.05 3.51
N LYS A 64 -12.75 11.18 4.53
CA LYS A 64 -11.86 10.02 4.59
C LYS A 64 -12.03 9.08 3.39
N TYR A 65 -13.28 8.82 2.99
CA TYR A 65 -13.58 7.96 1.85
C TYR A 65 -13.19 8.60 0.52
N ILE A 66 -13.50 9.90 0.35
CA ILE A 66 -13.15 10.67 -0.87
C ILE A 66 -11.64 10.73 -1.03
N PHE A 67 -10.91 10.98 0.05
CA PHE A 67 -9.44 10.99 0.05
C PHE A 67 -8.84 9.61 -0.24
N SER A 68 -9.40 8.54 0.34
CA SER A 68 -8.93 7.18 0.05
C SER A 68 -9.17 6.82 -1.42
N LEU A 69 -10.34 7.18 -1.96
CA LEU A 69 -10.68 6.97 -3.35
C LEU A 69 -9.75 7.76 -4.28
N SER A 70 -9.45 9.02 -3.97
CA SER A 70 -8.56 9.84 -4.79
C SER A 70 -7.14 9.26 -4.85
N ILE A 71 -6.62 8.70 -3.75
CA ILE A 71 -5.34 7.96 -3.76
C ILE A 71 -5.41 6.75 -4.68
N VAL A 72 -6.47 5.95 -4.62
CA VAL A 72 -6.64 4.78 -5.50
C VAL A 72 -6.66 5.19 -6.97
N VAL A 73 -7.41 6.24 -7.30
CA VAL A 73 -7.49 6.78 -8.68
C VAL A 73 -6.14 7.31 -9.15
N LEU A 74 -5.43 8.09 -8.32
CA LEU A 74 -4.10 8.60 -8.64
C LEU A 74 -3.10 7.46 -8.86
N LEU A 75 -3.13 6.42 -8.02
CA LEU A 75 -2.31 5.24 -8.21
C LEU A 75 -2.67 4.50 -9.50
N LEU A 76 -3.96 4.37 -9.82
CA LEU A 76 -4.38 3.74 -11.06
C LEU A 76 -3.81 4.47 -12.27
N PHE A 77 -3.96 5.80 -12.33
CA PHE A 77 -3.36 6.60 -13.39
C PHE A 77 -1.84 6.47 -13.41
N TYR A 78 -1.19 6.47 -12.25
CA TYR A 78 0.26 6.30 -12.15
C TYR A 78 0.77 4.97 -12.73
N TYR A 79 0.08 3.87 -12.46
CA TYR A 79 0.45 2.55 -12.97
C TYR A 79 0.06 2.36 -14.45
N LEU A 80 -1.01 3.00 -14.91
CA LEU A 80 -1.41 2.99 -16.32
C LEU A 80 -0.55 3.91 -17.19
N TYR A 81 -0.03 5.01 -16.62
CA TYR A 81 0.72 6.02 -17.35
C TYR A 81 1.93 5.41 -18.08
N LYS A 82 2.00 5.61 -19.40
CA LYS A 82 3.03 5.06 -20.29
C LYS A 82 3.23 3.54 -20.15
N GLY A 83 2.16 2.81 -19.80
CA GLY A 83 2.20 1.36 -19.63
C GLY A 83 3.15 0.89 -18.52
N ARG A 84 3.36 1.72 -17.49
CA ARG A 84 4.32 1.45 -16.40
C ARG A 84 4.12 0.08 -15.77
N TYR A 85 2.88 -0.36 -15.54
CA TYR A 85 2.61 -1.67 -14.97
C TYR A 85 3.20 -2.82 -15.79
N LYS A 86 3.19 -2.75 -17.13
CA LYS A 86 3.77 -3.76 -18.01
C LYS A 86 5.29 -3.87 -17.80
N LYS A 87 5.96 -2.71 -17.77
CA LYS A 87 7.41 -2.63 -17.50
C LYS A 87 7.77 -3.23 -16.14
N ILE A 88 6.92 -3.05 -15.13
CA ILE A 88 7.12 -3.65 -13.80
C ILE A 88 7.05 -5.18 -13.91
N ILE A 89 5.99 -5.72 -14.53
CA ILE A 89 5.81 -7.17 -14.70
C ILE A 89 7.00 -7.77 -15.45
N GLU A 90 7.34 -7.23 -16.62
CA GLU A 90 8.47 -7.67 -17.44
C GLU A 90 9.79 -7.66 -16.65
N SER A 91 10.05 -6.58 -15.89
CA SER A 91 11.28 -6.45 -15.10
C SER A 91 11.43 -7.50 -14.00
N PHE A 92 10.33 -8.02 -13.46
CA PHE A 92 10.34 -9.06 -12.43
C PHE A 92 10.27 -10.46 -13.00
N GLU A 93 9.62 -10.66 -14.16
CA GLU A 93 9.63 -11.93 -14.88
C GLU A 93 11.01 -12.28 -15.44
N GLN A 94 11.76 -11.30 -15.95
CA GLN A 94 13.12 -11.51 -16.46
C GLN A 94 14.12 -11.86 -15.35
N LYS A 95 13.84 -11.52 -14.09
CA LYS A 95 14.67 -11.82 -12.92
C LYS A 95 14.46 -13.25 -12.39
N LYS A 96 14.59 -14.26 -13.25
CA LYS A 96 14.32 -15.68 -12.93
C LYS A 96 15.21 -16.32 -11.85
N GLY A 97 16.20 -15.62 -11.28
CA GLY A 97 17.17 -16.16 -10.31
C GLY A 97 16.98 -15.80 -8.83
N GLY A 98 15.89 -15.13 -8.45
CA GLY A 98 15.63 -14.72 -7.05
C GLY A 98 14.81 -15.73 -6.23
N ILE A 99 14.81 -15.55 -4.90
CA ILE A 99 13.95 -16.31 -3.97
C ILE A 99 12.49 -16.18 -4.39
N LYS A 100 11.87 -17.29 -4.80
CA LYS A 100 10.48 -17.34 -5.27
C LYS A 100 9.52 -17.43 -4.08
N LEU A 101 9.39 -16.34 -3.33
CA LEU A 101 8.37 -16.25 -2.27
C LEU A 101 6.96 -16.31 -2.88
N HIS A 102 6.08 -17.09 -2.24
CA HIS A 102 4.67 -17.20 -2.64
C HIS A 102 3.98 -15.82 -2.54
N PRO A 103 3.15 -15.41 -3.53
CA PRO A 103 2.52 -14.09 -3.54
C PRO A 103 1.80 -13.71 -2.24
N VAL A 104 1.04 -14.65 -1.69
CA VAL A 104 0.29 -14.45 -0.43
C VAL A 104 1.22 -14.13 0.73
N ILE A 105 2.36 -14.80 0.85
CA ILE A 105 3.33 -14.57 1.95
C ILE A 105 3.87 -13.14 1.86
N VAL A 106 4.22 -12.69 0.66
CA VAL A 106 4.72 -11.32 0.45
C VAL A 106 3.66 -10.29 0.84
N ILE A 107 2.41 -10.50 0.40
CA ILE A 107 1.30 -9.59 0.71
C ILE A 107 1.05 -9.54 2.23
N VAL A 108 1.00 -10.70 2.90
CA VAL A 108 0.79 -10.79 4.36
C VAL A 108 1.91 -10.09 5.12
N ILE A 109 3.17 -10.28 4.74
CA ILE A 109 4.31 -9.61 5.40
C ILE A 109 4.18 -8.09 5.25
N TYR A 110 3.95 -7.60 4.04
CA TYR A 110 3.87 -6.16 3.78
C TYR A 110 2.69 -5.52 4.51
N TYR A 111 1.52 -6.12 4.37
CA TYR A 111 0.31 -5.64 5.00
C TYR A 111 0.40 -5.73 6.52
N GLY A 112 0.94 -6.84 7.05
CA GLY A 112 1.17 -7.06 8.47
C GLY A 112 2.10 -6.01 9.07
N ILE A 113 3.21 -5.68 8.40
CA ILE A 113 4.11 -4.60 8.82
C ILE A 113 3.38 -3.26 8.81
N SER A 114 2.65 -2.93 7.74
CA SER A 114 1.90 -1.67 7.66
C SER A 114 0.84 -1.52 8.76
N VAL A 115 0.07 -2.59 9.04
CA VAL A 115 -0.93 -2.59 10.12
C VAL A 115 -0.24 -2.48 11.48
N PHE A 116 0.84 -3.23 11.70
CA PHE A 116 1.59 -3.19 12.96
C PHE A 116 2.18 -1.80 13.23
N LEU A 117 2.78 -1.16 12.22
CA LEU A 117 3.28 0.21 12.33
C LEU A 117 2.16 1.21 12.61
N MET A 118 1.02 1.07 11.95
CA MET A 118 -0.14 1.92 12.21
C MET A 118 -0.65 1.76 13.65
N PHE A 119 -0.67 0.52 14.17
CA PHE A 119 -1.05 0.23 15.54
C PHE A 119 -0.06 0.84 16.56
N LEU A 120 1.24 0.70 16.32
CA LEU A 120 2.27 1.34 17.15
C LEU A 120 2.15 2.87 17.12
N ALA A 121 1.91 3.47 15.95
CA ALA A 121 1.71 4.91 15.83
C ALA A 121 0.45 5.38 16.57
N ALA A 122 -0.64 4.62 16.50
CA ALA A 122 -1.88 4.94 17.21
C ALA A 122 -1.71 4.87 18.73
N THR A 123 -1.09 3.80 19.25
CA THR A 123 -0.80 3.65 20.68
C THR A 123 0.17 4.71 21.19
N TYR A 124 1.19 5.06 20.41
CA TYR A 124 2.10 6.16 20.72
C TYR A 124 1.37 7.52 20.77
N LYS A 125 0.51 7.80 19.78
CA LYS A 125 -0.27 9.04 19.70
C LYS A 125 -1.19 9.21 20.91
N ASN A 126 -1.83 8.13 21.35
CA ASN A 126 -2.80 8.12 22.45
C ASN A 126 -2.15 7.97 23.84
N GLN A 127 -0.85 7.69 23.92
CA GLN A 127 -0.14 7.31 25.15
C GLN A 127 -0.74 6.08 25.84
N ASP A 128 -1.00 5.05 25.04
CA ASP A 128 -1.50 3.76 25.52
C ASP A 128 -0.38 2.70 25.54
N TRP A 129 -0.63 1.62 26.28
CA TRP A 129 0.22 0.42 26.34
C TRP A 129 1.68 0.70 26.74
N ILE A 130 2.66 0.41 25.87
CA ILE A 130 4.10 0.61 26.15
C ILE A 130 4.52 2.08 26.13
N PHE A 131 3.61 2.98 25.73
CA PHE A 131 3.81 4.43 25.70
C PHE A 131 2.96 5.16 26.75
N ALA A 132 2.32 4.42 27.66
CA ALA A 132 1.65 4.99 28.82
C ALA A 132 2.66 5.70 29.74
N PRO A 133 2.29 6.84 30.34
CA PRO A 133 3.17 7.63 31.21
C PRO A 133 3.55 6.93 32.52
#